data_AF-A0A8B7FC32-F1
#
_entry.id   AF-A0A8B7FC32-F1
#
_cell.length_a   1.000
_cell.length_b   1.000
_cell.length_c   1.000
_cell.angle_alpha   90.00
_cell.angle_beta   90.00
_cell.angle_gamma   90.00
#
_symmetry.space_group_name_H-M   'P 1'
#
loop_
_entity.id
_entity.type
_entity.pdbx_description
1 polymer ?
#
loop_
_entity_poly.entity_id
_entity_poly.type
_entity_poly.pdbx_seq_one_letter_code
_entity_poly.pdbx_strand_id
1 'polypeptide(L)'
;MKFTIVFAGLLGLFLAPTLADYNINISDDNNAAGSGQQSVSVNNEHNVANVDNNNGWDSWNTLWDYRNDFAAVRLFRKKSCIVHKMNKDAMPSIEALDALAKENKLQGKGPGGPPPKGLMYSVNPNQVDDLNKFGQNIASMCRGVPTYLAEEIQGASLFFQSGKCFNTNILWILNISFCGGTVED
;
A
#
# COMPACT_ATOMS: atom_id res chain seq x y z
N MET A 1 48.65 26.80 37.45
CA MET A 1 47.23 26.91 37.82
C MET A 1 46.41 26.18 36.77
N LYS A 2 45.63 25.17 37.18
CA LYS A 2 44.70 24.39 36.35
C LYS A 2 43.37 25.14 36.26
N PHE A 3 42.75 25.24 35.08
CA PHE A 3 41.30 25.32 34.97
C PHE A 3 40.79 24.50 33.79
N THR A 4 39.71 23.82 34.11
CA THR A 4 39.15 22.59 33.53
C THR A 4 38.24 22.90 32.35
N ILE A 5 38.36 22.15 31.25
CA ILE A 5 37.37 22.16 30.17
C ILE A 5 36.27 21.16 30.54
N VAL A 6 35.03 21.64 30.67
CA VAL A 6 33.85 20.79 30.87
C VAL A 6 33.14 20.65 29.53
N PHE A 7 33.26 19.49 28.89
CA PHE A 7 32.41 19.10 27.76
C PHE A 7 31.13 18.47 28.32
N ALA A 8 30.02 19.21 28.26
CA ALA A 8 28.69 18.65 28.49
C ALA A 8 28.21 17.96 27.21
N GLY A 9 28.42 16.65 27.11
CA GLY A 9 27.86 15.82 26.05
C GLY A 9 26.40 15.50 26.35
N LEU A 10 25.47 16.20 25.71
CA LEU A 10 24.07 15.76 25.61
C LEU A 10 24.00 14.66 24.54
N LEU A 11 24.16 13.40 24.98
CA LEU A 11 23.73 12.24 24.22
C LEU A 11 22.20 12.24 24.21
N GLY A 12 21.63 12.87 23.18
CA GLY A 12 20.22 12.68 22.86
C GLY A 12 19.99 11.21 22.54
N LEU A 13 19.28 10.49 23.42
CA LEU A 13 18.68 9.21 23.07
C LEU A 13 17.64 9.51 21.97
N PHE A 14 18.03 9.31 20.71
CA PHE A 14 17.08 9.09 19.64
C PHE A 14 16.47 7.70 19.87
N LEU A 15 15.40 7.66 20.65
CA LEU A 15 14.46 6.55 20.61
C LEU A 15 13.80 6.61 19.24
N ALA A 16 14.38 5.95 18.25
CA ALA A 16 13.65 5.66 17.03
C ALA A 16 12.45 4.79 17.44
N PRO A 17 11.20 5.19 17.15
CA PRO A 17 10.06 4.32 17.39
C PRO A 17 10.32 2.99 16.68
N THR A 18 10.26 1.90 17.44
CA THR A 18 10.49 0.56 16.93
C THR A 18 9.29 0.19 16.07
N LEU A 19 9.45 0.27 14.75
CA LEU A 19 8.50 -0.27 13.78
C LEU A 19 8.31 -1.77 14.06
N ALA A 20 7.05 -2.22 14.15
CA ALA A 20 6.74 -3.64 14.18
C ALA A 20 6.62 -4.14 12.74
N ASP A 21 7.76 -4.39 12.08
CA ASP A 21 7.79 -4.92 10.72
C ASP A 21 7.58 -6.44 10.74
N TYR A 22 6.36 -6.90 10.45
CA TYR A 22 6.04 -8.33 10.30
C TYR A 22 6.31 -8.81 8.88
N ASN A 23 7.57 -9.02 8.52
CA ASN A 23 7.94 -9.44 7.17
C ASN A 23 7.51 -10.90 6.88
N ILE A 24 6.27 -11.06 6.45
CA ILE A 24 5.66 -12.35 6.11
C ILE A 24 5.72 -12.54 4.61
N ASN A 25 6.45 -13.54 4.15
CA ASN A 25 6.52 -13.86 2.73
C ASN A 25 5.30 -14.69 2.30
N ILE A 26 4.52 -14.17 1.37
CA ILE A 26 3.30 -14.79 0.85
C ILE A 26 3.54 -15.15 -0.62
N SER A 27 3.53 -16.45 -0.93
CA SER A 27 3.64 -16.98 -2.30
C SER A 27 2.29 -17.47 -2.79
N ASP A 28 1.98 -17.22 -4.06
CA ASP A 28 0.80 -17.78 -4.75
C ASP A 28 1.20 -19.00 -5.59
N ASP A 29 0.83 -20.19 -5.10
CA ASP A 29 1.07 -21.46 -5.81
C ASP A 29 0.03 -21.73 -6.92
N ASN A 30 -0.98 -20.86 -7.15
CA ASN A 30 -2.08 -21.11 -8.09
C ASN A 30 -2.49 -19.89 -8.95
N ASN A 31 -1.84 -19.73 -10.11
CA ASN A 31 -2.33 -19.11 -11.36
C ASN A 31 -3.52 -18.11 -11.26
N ALA A 32 -3.38 -17.02 -10.52
CA ALA A 32 -4.29 -15.87 -10.57
C ALA A 32 -3.53 -14.55 -10.75
N ALA A 33 -2.91 -14.38 -11.93
CA ALA A 33 -2.49 -13.10 -12.56
C ALA A 33 -1.77 -12.02 -11.71
N GLY A 34 -1.21 -12.34 -10.53
CA GLY A 34 -0.57 -11.36 -9.64
C GLY A 34 0.40 -11.98 -8.63
N SER A 35 1.12 -13.04 -9.01
CA SER A 35 1.91 -13.87 -8.07
C SER A 35 3.34 -13.34 -7.88
N GLY A 36 3.51 -12.27 -7.10
CA GLY A 36 4.79 -11.94 -6.47
C GLY A 36 4.86 -12.45 -5.04
N GLN A 37 6.07 -12.55 -4.50
CA GLN A 37 6.27 -12.74 -3.07
C GLN A 37 5.85 -11.46 -2.34
N GLN A 38 4.72 -11.50 -1.64
CA GLN A 38 4.22 -10.34 -0.91
C GLN A 38 4.75 -10.31 0.52
N SER A 39 5.06 -9.11 1.03
CA SER A 39 5.35 -8.86 2.44
C SER A 39 4.53 -7.71 2.98
N VAL A 40 4.04 -7.84 4.21
CA VAL A 40 3.25 -6.80 4.90
C VAL A 40 4.06 -6.18 6.04
N SER A 41 3.87 -4.90 6.31
CA SER A 41 4.33 -4.23 7.53
C SER A 41 3.20 -3.38 8.07
N VAL A 42 3.02 -3.39 9.40
CA VAL A 42 1.94 -2.63 10.06
C VAL A 42 2.55 -1.75 11.14
N ASN A 43 2.37 -0.45 10.99
CA ASN A 43 2.79 0.53 11.97
C ASN A 43 1.55 1.16 12.62
N ASN A 44 1.17 0.60 13.77
CA ASN A 44 0.06 1.09 14.59
C ASN A 44 0.30 2.50 15.15
N GLU A 45 1.55 2.91 15.41
CA GLU A 45 1.87 4.25 15.91
C GLU A 45 1.56 5.33 14.86
N HIS A 46 1.91 5.06 13.60
CA HIS A 46 1.65 5.97 12.48
C HIS A 46 0.33 5.71 11.77
N ASN A 47 -0.41 4.67 12.15
CA ASN A 47 -1.67 4.24 11.52
C ASN A 47 -1.49 3.99 10.01
N VAL A 48 -0.41 3.27 9.66
CA VAL A 48 -0.11 2.91 8.27
C VAL A 48 0.20 1.43 8.13
N ALA A 49 -0.12 0.88 6.97
CA ALA A 49 0.35 -0.43 6.56
C ALA A 49 0.98 -0.36 5.16
N ASN A 50 2.05 -1.12 4.93
CA ASN A 50 2.67 -1.26 3.62
C ASN A 50 2.66 -2.72 3.18
N VAL A 51 2.33 -2.96 1.91
CA VAL A 51 2.48 -4.26 1.26
C VAL A 51 3.41 -4.11 0.08
N ASP A 52 4.50 -4.87 0.08
CA ASP A 52 5.42 -4.97 -1.05
C ASP A 52 5.13 -6.25 -1.79
N ASN A 53 5.05 -6.20 -3.12
CA ASN A 53 4.92 -7.36 -3.99
C ASN A 53 6.16 -7.48 -4.86
N ASN A 54 6.99 -8.48 -4.55
CA ASN A 54 8.24 -8.74 -5.24
C ASN A 54 7.98 -9.72 -6.39
N ASN A 55 7.67 -9.19 -7.57
CA ASN A 55 7.42 -9.97 -8.79
C ASN A 55 8.34 -9.55 -9.96
N GLY A 56 9.63 -9.36 -9.67
CA GLY A 56 10.60 -8.92 -10.67
C GLY A 56 10.20 -7.60 -11.33
N TRP A 57 10.02 -7.59 -12.65
CA TRP A 57 9.59 -6.40 -13.40
C TRP A 57 8.16 -5.96 -13.08
N ASP A 58 7.30 -6.87 -12.62
CA ASP A 58 5.91 -6.61 -12.22
C ASP A 58 5.79 -6.24 -10.73
N SER A 59 6.90 -5.86 -10.09
CA SER A 59 6.89 -5.47 -8.68
C SER A 59 6.11 -4.16 -8.49
N TRP A 60 5.45 -4.07 -7.33
CA TRP A 60 4.72 -2.89 -6.89
C TRP A 60 4.73 -2.85 -5.36
N ASN A 61 4.46 -1.69 -4.79
CA ASN A 61 4.15 -1.61 -3.36
C ASN A 61 2.94 -0.69 -3.12
N THR A 62 2.21 -0.95 -2.05
CA THR A 62 1.07 -0.14 -1.63
C THR A 62 1.23 0.30 -0.19
N LEU A 63 0.86 1.55 0.09
CA LEU A 63 0.79 2.11 1.44
C LEU A 63 -0.66 2.51 1.72
N TRP A 64 -1.21 2.03 2.83
CA TRP A 64 -2.54 2.38 3.33
C TRP A 64 -2.37 3.32 4.51
N ASP A 65 -2.83 4.57 4.36
CA ASP A 65 -2.79 5.60 5.40
C ASP A 65 -4.18 5.75 6.03
N TYR A 66 -4.38 5.03 7.13
CA TYR A 66 -5.66 4.97 7.84
C TYR A 66 -6.02 6.29 8.52
N ARG A 67 -5.05 7.18 8.76
CA ARG A 67 -5.30 8.49 9.36
C ARG A 67 -5.92 9.45 8.35
N ASN A 68 -5.48 9.37 7.08
CA ASN A 68 -5.92 10.26 6.01
C ASN A 68 -6.99 9.63 5.11
N ASP A 69 -7.35 8.36 5.32
CA ASP A 69 -8.31 7.58 4.51
C ASP A 69 -7.90 7.41 3.03
N PHE A 70 -6.60 7.46 2.75
CA PHE A 70 -6.05 7.28 1.40
C PHE A 70 -5.11 6.09 1.36
N ALA A 71 -5.07 5.43 0.21
CA ALA A 71 -4.07 4.44 -0.13
C ALA A 71 -3.34 4.89 -1.40
N ALA A 72 -2.06 4.53 -1.47
CA ALA A 72 -1.25 4.70 -2.67
C ALA A 72 -0.73 3.35 -3.14
N VAL A 73 -0.60 3.18 -4.45
CA VAL A 73 0.05 2.04 -5.09
C VAL A 73 1.10 2.59 -6.05
N ARG A 74 2.36 2.20 -5.87
CA ARG A 74 3.45 2.56 -6.76
C ARG A 74 3.76 1.37 -7.67
N LEU A 75 3.63 1.60 -8.96
CA LEU A 75 3.88 0.60 -10.00
C LEU A 75 5.28 0.81 -10.56
N PHE A 76 6.23 -0.08 -10.22
CA PHE A 76 7.64 0.17 -10.54
C PHE A 76 7.90 0.13 -12.05
N ARG A 77 7.28 -0.80 -12.80
CA ARG A 77 7.42 -0.84 -14.26
C ARG A 77 6.94 0.44 -14.93
N LYS A 78 5.80 0.96 -14.47
CA LYS A 78 5.15 2.16 -15.02
C LYS A 78 5.82 3.45 -14.57
N LYS A 79 6.62 3.40 -13.51
CA LYS A 79 7.16 4.57 -12.84
C LYS A 79 6.04 5.56 -12.48
N SER A 80 4.91 5.05 -12.02
CA SER A 80 3.74 5.84 -11.63
C SER A 80 3.28 5.50 -10.21
N CYS A 81 2.63 6.45 -9.58
CA CYS A 81 1.90 6.28 -8.32
C CYS A 81 0.41 6.47 -8.58
N ILE A 82 -0.42 5.64 -8.01
CA ILE A 82 -1.88 5.79 -8.06
C ILE A 82 -2.35 5.97 -6.63
N VAL A 83 -3.04 7.08 -6.35
CA VAL A 83 -3.65 7.35 -5.05
C VAL A 83 -5.15 7.17 -5.18
N HIS A 84 -5.79 6.56 -4.19
CA HIS A 84 -7.23 6.43 -4.15
C HIS A 84 -7.74 6.53 -2.71
N LYS A 85 -9.01 6.90 -2.56
CA LYS A 85 -9.68 6.85 -1.26
C LYS A 85 -9.89 5.39 -0.85
N MET A 86 -9.65 5.08 0.42
CA MET A 86 -9.87 3.74 0.97
C MET A 86 -11.36 3.46 1.14
N ASN A 87 -11.80 2.28 0.70
CA ASN A 87 -13.13 1.78 0.98
C ASN A 87 -13.12 1.06 2.33
N LYS A 88 -13.65 1.72 3.38
CA LYS A 88 -13.66 1.19 4.75
C LYS A 88 -14.53 -0.05 4.94
N ASP A 89 -15.50 -0.27 4.06
CA ASP A 89 -16.37 -1.44 4.11
C ASP A 89 -15.68 -2.66 3.48
N ALA A 90 -14.73 -2.45 2.56
CA ALA A 90 -14.01 -3.50 1.87
C ALA A 90 -12.63 -3.79 2.48
N MET A 91 -11.85 -2.75 2.77
CA MET A 91 -10.49 -2.87 3.30
C MET A 91 -10.52 -3.24 4.80
N PRO A 92 -9.59 -4.10 5.28
CA PRO A 92 -9.53 -4.45 6.69
C PRO A 92 -9.13 -3.23 7.53
N SER A 93 -9.58 -3.19 8.80
CA SER A 93 -9.02 -2.25 9.77
C SER A 93 -7.54 -2.55 10.01
N ILE A 94 -6.79 -1.56 10.50
CA ILE A 94 -5.37 -1.75 10.78
C ILE A 94 -5.13 -2.83 11.86
N GLU A 95 -6.02 -2.92 12.85
CA GLU A 95 -5.97 -3.94 13.90
C GLU A 95 -6.24 -5.34 13.35
N ALA A 96 -7.19 -5.46 12.43
CA ALA A 96 -7.48 -6.73 11.76
C ALA A 96 -6.29 -7.16 10.90
N LEU A 97 -5.65 -6.23 10.19
CA LEU A 97 -4.46 -6.50 9.39
C LEU A 97 -3.27 -6.92 10.27
N ASP A 98 -3.03 -6.21 11.38
CA ASP A 98 -1.99 -6.54 12.37
C ASP A 98 -2.21 -7.94 12.98
N ALA A 99 -3.44 -8.28 13.33
CA ALA A 99 -3.78 -9.62 13.83
C ALA A 99 -3.53 -10.70 12.77
N LEU A 100 -3.97 -10.49 11.52
CA LEU A 100 -3.73 -11.43 10.42
C LEU A 100 -2.24 -11.65 10.15
N ALA A 101 -1.45 -10.57 10.22
CA ALA A 101 0.00 -10.64 10.09
C ALA A 101 0.62 -11.46 11.24
N LYS A 102 0.35 -11.10 12.50
CA LYS A 102 0.89 -11.82 13.67
C LYS A 102 0.53 -13.31 13.69
N GLU A 103 -0.68 -13.66 13.27
CA GLU A 103 -1.17 -15.04 13.24
C GLU A 103 -0.68 -15.83 12.01
N ASN A 104 0.14 -15.22 11.12
CA ASN A 104 0.60 -15.80 9.86
C ASN A 104 -0.53 -16.31 8.96
N LYS A 105 -1.76 -15.80 9.13
CA LYS A 105 -2.95 -16.20 8.36
C LYS A 105 -2.95 -15.70 6.91
N LEU A 106 -1.95 -14.88 6.56
CA LEU A 106 -1.75 -14.40 5.20
C LEU A 106 -0.88 -15.36 4.35
N GLN A 107 -0.23 -16.36 4.95
CA GLN A 107 0.65 -17.31 4.24
C GLN A 107 -0.16 -18.42 3.52
N GLY A 108 0.35 -18.92 2.39
CA GLY A 108 -0.22 -20.07 1.67
C GLY A 108 -1.52 -19.74 0.95
N LYS A 109 -2.60 -20.49 1.21
CA LYS A 109 -3.91 -20.35 0.50
C LYS A 109 -4.77 -19.17 0.99
N GLY A 110 -4.18 -18.19 1.64
CA GLY A 110 -4.88 -17.12 2.35
C GLY A 110 -5.62 -17.61 3.62
N PRO A 111 -6.36 -16.72 4.31
CA PRO A 111 -6.88 -16.96 5.67
C PRO A 111 -8.00 -18.02 5.80
N GLY A 112 -8.27 -18.86 4.79
CA GLY A 112 -9.35 -19.86 4.82
C GLY A 112 -10.75 -19.25 4.95
N GLY A 113 -10.90 -17.97 4.57
CA GLY A 113 -12.11 -17.16 4.75
C GLY A 113 -12.93 -16.98 3.47
N PRO A 114 -13.92 -16.06 3.47
CA PRO A 114 -14.66 -15.70 2.28
C PRO A 114 -13.71 -15.20 1.16
N PRO A 115 -14.13 -15.30 -0.11
CA PRO A 115 -13.31 -14.83 -1.22
C PRO A 115 -12.92 -13.35 -1.06
N PRO A 116 -11.75 -12.95 -1.62
CA PRO A 116 -11.28 -11.58 -1.54
C PRO A 116 -12.34 -10.60 -2.05
N LYS A 117 -12.50 -9.47 -1.37
CA LYS A 117 -13.41 -8.42 -1.86
C LYS A 117 -12.80 -7.78 -3.11
N GLY A 118 -13.63 -7.47 -4.11
CA GLY A 118 -13.21 -6.80 -5.33
C GLY A 118 -13.50 -5.31 -5.28
N LEU A 119 -12.49 -4.49 -5.57
CA LEU A 119 -12.62 -3.05 -5.78
C LEU A 119 -12.10 -2.69 -7.16
N MET A 120 -12.81 -1.80 -7.85
CA MET A 120 -12.39 -1.29 -9.15
C MET A 120 -12.36 0.22 -9.12
N TYR A 121 -11.30 0.80 -9.67
CA TYR A 121 -11.04 2.23 -9.68
C TYR A 121 -10.81 2.71 -11.11
N SER A 122 -11.33 3.89 -11.43
CA SER A 122 -11.04 4.62 -12.66
C SER A 122 -9.92 5.61 -12.41
N VAL A 123 -8.81 5.50 -13.12
CA VAL A 123 -7.65 6.38 -12.96
C VAL A 123 -7.84 7.64 -13.79
N ASN A 124 -7.76 8.80 -13.14
CA ASN A 124 -7.78 10.08 -13.81
C ASN A 124 -6.49 10.26 -14.63
N PRO A 125 -6.57 10.64 -15.92
CA PRO A 125 -5.37 10.84 -16.75
C PRO A 125 -4.53 12.06 -16.31
N ASN A 126 -5.11 12.99 -15.55
CA ASN A 126 -4.41 14.17 -15.07
C ASN A 126 -3.59 13.83 -13.82
N GLN A 127 -2.36 14.33 -13.80
CA GLN A 127 -1.49 14.18 -12.63
C GLN A 127 -1.99 15.01 -11.45
N VAL A 128 -1.66 14.56 -10.26
CA VAL A 128 -1.89 15.29 -9.03
C VAL A 128 -0.76 16.30 -8.81
N ASP A 129 -1.11 17.58 -8.68
CA ASP A 129 -0.15 18.65 -8.47
C ASP A 129 0.36 18.74 -7.02
N ASP A 130 -0.51 18.53 -6.03
CA ASP A 130 -0.17 18.57 -4.60
C ASP A 130 -0.42 17.22 -3.93
N LEU A 131 0.66 16.52 -3.59
CA LEU A 131 0.62 15.24 -2.88
C LEU A 131 0.31 15.40 -1.39
N ASN A 132 0.55 16.56 -0.79
CA ASN A 132 0.39 16.75 0.66
C ASN A 132 -1.06 16.61 1.10
N LYS A 133 -2.02 16.82 0.18
CA LYS A 133 -3.46 16.62 0.43
C LYS A 133 -3.83 15.17 0.79
N PHE A 134 -2.93 14.21 0.56
CA PHE A 134 -3.13 12.79 0.89
C PHE A 134 -2.37 12.34 2.14
N GLY A 135 -1.67 13.26 2.82
CA GLY A 135 -0.85 12.95 3.99
C GLY A 135 0.63 12.74 3.67
N GLN A 136 1.47 12.90 4.69
CA GLN A 136 2.93 12.91 4.55
C GLN A 136 3.50 11.54 4.13
N ASN A 137 2.88 10.43 4.55
CA ASN A 137 3.35 9.09 4.21
C ASN A 137 3.22 8.83 2.69
N ILE A 138 2.05 9.13 2.13
CA ILE A 138 1.80 9.02 0.68
C ILE A 138 2.65 10.03 -0.10
N ALA A 139 2.74 11.28 0.37
CA ALA A 139 3.58 12.29 -0.27
C ALA A 139 5.06 11.90 -0.30
N SER A 140 5.54 11.19 0.72
CA SER A 140 6.89 10.62 0.76
C SER A 140 7.05 9.46 -0.23
N MET A 141 6.13 8.49 -0.20
CA MET A 141 6.16 7.30 -1.07
C MET A 141 6.12 7.64 -2.57
N CYS A 142 5.28 8.60 -2.96
CA CYS A 142 5.07 8.99 -4.36
C CYS A 142 5.96 10.16 -4.82
N ARG A 143 6.89 10.65 -3.97
CA ARG A 143 7.73 11.80 -4.30
C ARG A 143 8.56 11.55 -5.56
N GLY A 144 8.53 12.50 -6.49
CA GLY A 144 9.29 12.43 -7.75
C GLY A 144 8.75 11.40 -8.75
N VAL A 145 7.55 10.87 -8.51
CA VAL A 145 6.87 9.89 -9.37
C VAL A 145 5.57 10.51 -9.87
N PRO A 146 5.29 10.49 -11.19
CA PRO A 146 3.99 10.88 -11.73
C PRO A 146 2.85 10.19 -10.97
N THR A 147 1.99 10.99 -10.34
CA THR A 147 0.95 10.50 -9.45
C THR A 147 -0.42 10.81 -10.00
N TYR A 148 -1.32 9.83 -9.99
CA TYR A 148 -2.67 9.94 -10.53
C TYR A 148 -3.69 9.61 -9.45
N LEU A 149 -4.80 10.36 -9.43
CA LEU A 149 -5.92 10.05 -8.54
C LEU A 149 -6.84 9.03 -9.22
N ALA A 150 -7.27 8.02 -8.48
CA ALA A 150 -8.26 7.06 -8.94
C ALA A 150 -9.52 7.11 -8.07
N GLU A 151 -10.68 7.03 -8.73
CA GLU A 151 -11.99 7.08 -8.10
C GLU A 151 -12.65 5.71 -8.18
N GLU A 152 -13.26 5.28 -7.08
CA GLU A 152 -13.92 3.97 -7.02
C GLU A 152 -15.14 3.95 -7.93
N ILE A 153 -15.25 2.88 -8.73
CA ILE A 153 -16.39 2.64 -9.61
C ILE A 153 -17.40 1.82 -8.84
N GLN A 154 -18.63 2.33 -8.72
CA GLN A 154 -19.70 1.68 -7.97
C GLN A 154 -20.91 1.34 -8.84
N GLY A 155 -21.63 0.30 -8.45
CA GLY A 155 -22.93 -0.07 -9.02
C GLY A 155 -22.87 -0.41 -10.51
N ALA A 156 -23.85 0.07 -11.27
CA ALA A 156 -24.02 -0.25 -12.69
C ALA A 156 -22.81 0.17 -13.55
N SER A 157 -22.03 1.16 -13.11
CA SER A 157 -20.84 1.64 -13.80
C SER A 157 -19.74 0.58 -13.95
N LEU A 158 -19.75 -0.45 -13.10
CA LEU A 158 -18.85 -1.60 -13.23
C LEU A 158 -19.02 -2.34 -14.57
N PHE A 159 -20.25 -2.40 -15.11
CA PHE A 159 -20.56 -3.11 -16.37
C PHE A 159 -20.12 -2.35 -17.62
N PHE A 160 -19.88 -1.04 -17.50
CA PHE A 160 -19.50 -0.19 -18.64
C PHE A 160 -17.99 0.05 -18.72
N GLN A 161 -17.23 -0.42 -17.73
CA GLN A 161 -15.80 -0.22 -17.75
C GLN A 161 -15.14 -1.17 -18.76
N SER A 162 -14.69 -0.59 -19.86
CA SER A 162 -14.10 -1.29 -21.02
C SER A 162 -12.61 -0.99 -21.21
N GLY A 163 -12.00 -0.27 -20.27
CA GLY A 163 -10.58 0.08 -20.30
C GLY A 163 -9.66 -1.07 -19.83
N LYS A 164 -8.38 -1.01 -20.23
CA LYS A 164 -7.35 -1.88 -19.66
C LYS A 164 -7.15 -1.55 -18.18
N CYS A 165 -6.96 -2.58 -17.36
CA CYS A 165 -6.78 -2.44 -15.92
C CYS A 165 -5.51 -3.15 -15.45
N PHE A 166 -4.80 -2.53 -14.52
CA PHE A 166 -3.85 -3.23 -13.67
C PHE A 166 -4.62 -3.91 -12.55
N ASN A 167 -4.51 -5.23 -12.47
CA ASN A 167 -5.17 -6.04 -11.46
C ASN A 167 -4.14 -6.53 -10.46
N THR A 168 -4.46 -6.43 -9.18
CA THR A 168 -3.62 -6.96 -8.11
C THR A 168 -4.46 -7.63 -7.04
N ASN A 169 -4.00 -8.79 -6.58
CA ASN A 169 -4.48 -9.42 -5.36
C ASN A 169 -3.54 -8.98 -4.23
N ILE A 170 -4.08 -8.36 -3.18
CA ILE A 170 -3.34 -7.90 -2.02
C ILE A 170 -3.64 -8.85 -0.88
N LEU A 171 -2.61 -9.60 -0.44
CA LEU A 171 -2.62 -10.48 0.73
C LEU A 171 -3.78 -11.51 0.76
N TRP A 172 -4.35 -11.91 -0.38
CA TRP A 172 -5.53 -12.81 -0.47
C TRP A 172 -6.82 -12.26 0.15
N ILE A 173 -6.85 -11.00 0.56
CA ILE A 173 -8.02 -10.39 1.21
C ILE A 173 -8.74 -9.38 0.32
N LEU A 174 -8.02 -8.83 -0.66
CA LEU A 174 -8.54 -7.76 -1.50
C LEU A 174 -8.01 -7.90 -2.94
N ASN A 175 -8.92 -7.86 -3.91
CA ASN A 175 -8.59 -7.68 -5.32
C ASN A 175 -8.84 -6.22 -5.67
N ILE A 176 -7.82 -5.53 -6.18
CA ILE A 176 -7.96 -4.16 -6.68
C ILE A 176 -7.65 -4.11 -8.18
N SER A 177 -8.52 -3.45 -8.93
CA SER A 177 -8.34 -3.16 -10.34
C SER A 177 -8.26 -1.65 -10.57
N PHE A 178 -7.15 -1.16 -11.11
CA PHE A 178 -6.99 0.24 -11.53
C PHE A 178 -7.08 0.33 -13.06
N CYS A 179 -8.15 0.95 -13.56
CA CYS A 179 -8.48 1.00 -14.98
C CYS A 179 -8.22 2.39 -15.56
N GLY A 180 -7.50 2.47 -16.67
CA GLY A 180 -7.19 3.73 -17.36
C GLY A 180 -5.89 3.68 -18.17
N GLY A 181 -5.76 4.59 -19.13
CA GLY A 181 -4.61 4.63 -20.05
C GLY A 181 -3.26 4.87 -19.37
N THR A 182 -3.25 5.48 -18.18
CA THR A 182 -2.03 5.76 -17.40
C THR A 182 -1.46 4.54 -16.70
N VAL A 183 -2.12 3.38 -16.82
CA VAL A 183 -1.71 2.11 -16.23
C VAL A 183 -1.27 1.08 -17.30
N GLU A 184 -1.13 1.49 -18.56
CA GLU A 184 -0.76 0.65 -19.72
C GLU A 184 0.74 0.32 -19.82
N ASP A 185 1.07 -0.82 -20.47
CA ASP A 185 2.42 -1.18 -21.00
C ASP A 185 2.54 -0.71 -22.44
#